data_AF-A0A3M0FTK1-F1
#
_entry.id   AF-A0A3M0FTK1-F1
#
_cell.length_a   1.000
_cell.length_b   1.000
_cell.length_c   1.000
_cell.angle_alpha   90.00
_cell.angle_beta   90.00
_cell.angle_gamma   90.00
#
_symmetry.space_group_name_H-M   'P 1'
#
loop_
_entity.id
_entity.type
_entity.pdbx_description
1 polymer ?
#
loop_
_entity_poly.entity_id
_entity_poly.type
_entity_poly.pdbx_seq_one_letter_code
_entity_poly.pdbx_strand_id
1 'polypeptide(L)'
;MLLTELDGFLTGLLICPEAIPPGEWMTIVWGTDVDGVAPFEDPLDVQWFADAVAARREEIARDLVRGKLQPIFDVDERDGEVLWEYWIDGFAEAIALRPNAWEAMAGDAESAAPWSELTTLIAVARDESDLDSVEINALQDGAASALTEAVQLLYVVRTRLAGTTSLDALTTTASKVGRNDPCPCGSGKKHKRCCG
;
A
#
# COMPACT_ATOMS: atom_id res chain seq x y z
N MET A 1 -0.59 12.90 1.29
CA MET A 1 -0.40 11.63 2.00
C MET A 1 0.68 11.79 3.06
N LEU A 2 0.39 11.43 4.31
CA LEU A 2 1.32 11.36 5.44
C LEU A 2 2.30 10.20 5.28
N LEU A 3 3.37 10.15 6.08
CA LEU A 3 4.34 9.04 6.04
C LEU A 3 3.70 7.71 6.43
N THR A 4 2.84 7.71 7.46
CA THR A 4 2.13 6.50 7.91
C THR A 4 1.13 6.01 6.87
N GLU A 5 0.38 6.92 6.22
CA GLU A 5 -0.51 6.59 5.09
C GLU A 5 0.29 6.01 3.91
N LEU A 6 1.43 6.62 3.55
CA LEU A 6 2.30 6.12 2.49
C LEU A 6 2.78 4.70 2.78
N ASP A 7 3.13 4.41 4.03
CA ASP A 7 3.57 3.08 4.43
C ASP A 7 2.48 2.02 4.24
N GLY A 8 1.25 2.33 4.65
CA GLY A 8 0.07 1.49 4.41
C GLY A 8 -0.23 1.30 2.93
N PHE A 9 -0.18 2.37 2.15
CA PHE A 9 -0.38 2.34 0.71
C PHE A 9 0.63 1.44 0.00
N LEU A 10 1.93 1.62 0.27
CA LEU A 10 2.99 0.80 -0.30
C LEU A 10 2.84 -0.67 0.09
N THR A 11 2.40 -0.95 1.33
CA THR A 11 2.13 -2.31 1.80
C THR A 11 0.96 -2.95 1.03
N GLY A 12 -0.13 -2.21 0.82
CA GLY A 12 -1.25 -2.65 0.01
C GLY A 12 -0.85 -2.96 -1.44
N LEU A 13 -0.03 -2.10 -2.07
CA LEU A 13 0.49 -2.36 -3.43
C LEU A 13 1.30 -3.66 -3.52
N LEU A 14 2.03 -4.02 -2.47
CA LEU A 14 2.86 -5.24 -2.45
C LEU A 14 2.03 -6.52 -2.29
N ILE A 15 0.89 -6.41 -1.61
CA ILE A 15 -0.01 -7.53 -1.32
C ILE A 15 -1.14 -7.63 -2.35
N CYS A 16 -1.35 -6.58 -3.15
CA CYS A 16 -2.30 -6.60 -4.25
C CYS A 16 -2.11 -7.85 -5.14
N PRO A 17 -3.18 -8.63 -5.39
CA PRO A 17 -3.11 -9.82 -6.24
C PRO A 17 -2.77 -9.50 -7.70
N GLU A 18 -3.15 -8.30 -8.16
CA GLU A 18 -2.89 -7.80 -9.51
C GLU A 18 -1.81 -6.72 -9.49
N ALA A 19 -0.90 -6.75 -10.48
CA ALA A 19 0.18 -5.78 -10.56
C ALA A 19 -0.33 -4.38 -10.92
N ILE A 20 0.10 -3.37 -10.16
CA ILE A 20 -0.18 -1.96 -10.41
C ILE A 20 1.13 -1.28 -10.86
N PRO A 21 1.20 -0.73 -12.10
CA PRO A 21 2.40 -0.08 -12.59
C PRO A 21 2.82 1.16 -11.78
N PRO A 22 4.13 1.43 -11.60
CA PRO A 22 4.61 2.63 -10.90
C PRO A 22 4.03 3.95 -11.38
N GLY A 23 3.92 4.13 -12.70
CA GLY A 23 3.34 5.36 -13.25
C GLY A 23 1.86 5.58 -12.90
N GLU A 24 1.13 4.52 -12.49
CA GLU A 24 -0.25 4.62 -12.02
C GLU A 24 -0.26 5.00 -10.54
N TRP A 25 0.32 4.18 -9.66
CA TRP A 25 0.21 4.41 -8.22
C TRP A 25 1.04 5.60 -7.72
N MET A 26 2.09 6.02 -8.43
CA MET A 26 2.87 7.20 -8.04
C MET A 26 2.06 8.50 -8.13
N THR A 27 1.05 8.55 -9.02
CA THR A 27 0.15 9.71 -9.11
C THR A 27 -0.67 9.91 -7.83
N ILE A 28 -1.00 8.81 -7.14
CA ILE A 28 -1.70 8.84 -5.85
C ILE A 28 -0.78 9.39 -4.75
N VAL A 29 0.49 8.98 -4.76
CA VAL A 29 1.50 9.47 -3.79
C VAL A 29 1.71 10.97 -3.91
N TRP A 30 1.71 11.52 -5.14
CA TRP A 30 1.80 12.96 -5.35
C TRP A 30 0.57 13.72 -4.85
N GLY A 31 -0.59 13.07 -4.84
CA GLY A 31 -1.84 13.65 -4.41
C GLY A 31 -2.67 14.15 -5.59
N THR A 32 -3.99 13.98 -5.46
CA THR A 32 -4.98 14.40 -6.44
C THR A 32 -5.12 15.92 -6.50
N ASP A 33 -4.82 16.63 -5.42
CA ASP A 33 -4.86 18.10 -5.35
C ASP A 33 -3.82 18.80 -6.25
N VAL A 34 -2.82 18.06 -6.74
CA VAL A 34 -1.80 18.53 -7.68
C VAL A 34 -1.87 17.81 -9.03
N ASP A 35 -3.07 17.36 -9.42
CA ASP A 35 -3.34 16.61 -10.66
C ASP A 35 -2.49 15.32 -10.79
N GLY A 36 -2.06 14.74 -9.67
CA GLY A 36 -1.17 13.57 -9.65
C GLY A 36 0.22 13.84 -10.20
N VAL A 37 0.65 15.11 -10.23
CA VAL A 37 1.98 15.54 -10.69
C VAL A 37 2.87 15.86 -9.51
N ALA A 38 4.15 15.47 -9.61
CA ALA A 38 5.14 15.75 -8.57
C ALA A 38 5.19 17.25 -8.23
N PRO A 39 5.05 17.64 -6.94
CA PRO A 39 4.97 19.03 -6.52
C PRO A 39 6.33 19.74 -6.47
N PHE A 40 7.40 19.13 -7.01
CA PHE A 40 8.75 19.66 -7.00
C PHE A 40 9.10 20.34 -8.34
N GLU A 41 9.74 21.50 -8.26
CA GLU A 41 10.24 22.20 -9.46
C GLU A 41 11.49 21.51 -10.05
N ASP A 42 12.43 21.10 -9.18
CA ASP A 42 13.69 20.47 -9.58
C ASP A 42 13.47 18.97 -9.90
N PRO A 43 13.80 18.51 -11.12
CA PRO A 43 13.80 17.08 -11.44
C PRO A 43 14.64 16.20 -10.51
N LEU A 44 15.68 16.74 -9.87
CA LEU A 44 16.51 16.00 -8.92
C LEU A 44 15.75 15.71 -7.61
N ASP A 45 14.93 16.64 -7.13
CA ASP A 45 14.10 16.44 -5.95
C ASP A 45 13.01 15.38 -6.21
N VAL A 46 12.40 15.41 -7.41
CA VAL A 46 11.46 14.37 -7.86
C VAL A 46 12.14 13.00 -7.85
N GLN A 47 13.36 12.91 -8.40
CA GLN A 47 14.12 11.66 -8.45
C GLN A 47 14.45 11.17 -7.04
N TRP A 48 14.97 12.04 -6.18
CA TRP A 48 15.33 11.72 -4.81
C TRP A 48 14.14 11.18 -4.01
N PHE A 49 12.97 11.84 -4.13
CA PHE A 49 11.76 11.36 -3.47
C PHE A 49 11.32 10.01 -4.03
N ALA A 50 11.29 9.84 -5.35
CA ALA A 50 10.90 8.59 -5.99
C ALA A 50 11.82 7.41 -5.56
N ASP A 51 13.12 7.67 -5.43
CA ASP A 51 14.09 6.70 -4.93
C ASP A 51 13.85 6.36 -3.46
N ALA A 52 13.50 7.35 -2.62
CA ALA A 52 13.17 7.11 -1.21
C ALA A 52 11.90 6.24 -1.05
N VAL A 53 10.85 6.53 -1.83
CA VAL A 53 9.61 5.72 -1.87
C VAL A 53 9.92 4.29 -2.33
N ALA A 54 10.71 4.14 -3.39
CA ALA A 54 11.11 2.82 -3.89
C ALA A 54 11.93 2.04 -2.86
N ALA A 55 12.85 2.71 -2.16
CA ALA A 55 13.66 2.11 -1.10
C ALA A 55 12.80 1.63 0.07
N ARG A 56 11.82 2.43 0.52
CA ARG A 56 10.88 2.01 1.57
C ARG A 56 10.03 0.81 1.12
N ARG A 57 9.51 0.84 -0.10
CA ARG A 57 8.73 -0.29 -0.64
C ARG A 57 9.56 -1.59 -0.68
N GLU A 58 10.83 -1.52 -1.04
CA GLU A 58 11.73 -2.68 -1.01
C GLU A 58 12.03 -3.16 0.42
N GLU A 59 12.07 -2.27 1.39
CA GLU A 59 12.16 -2.65 2.81
C GLU A 59 10.93 -3.41 3.28
N ILE A 60 9.73 -2.87 3.04
CA ILE A 60 8.45 -3.53 3.37
C ILE A 60 8.40 -4.93 2.72
N ALA A 61 8.77 -5.03 1.44
CA ALA A 61 8.83 -6.31 0.73
C ALA A 61 9.73 -7.34 1.42
N ARG A 62 10.93 -6.93 1.87
CA ARG A 62 11.85 -7.81 2.61
C ARG A 62 11.28 -8.24 3.96
N ASP A 63 10.56 -7.36 4.64
CA ASP A 63 9.97 -7.64 5.94
C ASP A 63 8.77 -8.59 5.85
N LEU A 64 7.92 -8.42 4.83
CA LEU A 64 6.83 -9.34 4.50
C LEU A 64 7.36 -10.76 4.21
N VAL A 65 8.44 -10.89 3.44
CA VAL A 65 9.09 -12.18 3.14
C VAL A 65 9.62 -12.84 4.42
N ARG A 66 10.11 -12.05 5.38
CA ARG A 66 10.64 -12.55 6.65
C ARG A 66 9.56 -12.90 7.67
N GLY A 67 8.29 -12.60 7.40
CA GLY A 67 7.21 -12.75 8.37
C GLY A 67 7.29 -11.74 9.51
N LYS A 68 7.92 -10.59 9.27
CA LYS A 68 8.27 -9.58 10.28
C LYS A 68 7.96 -8.19 9.78
N LEU A 69 6.76 -7.98 9.25
CA LEU A 69 6.29 -6.64 8.85
C LEU A 69 6.51 -5.65 10.01
N GLN A 70 7.05 -4.47 9.68
CA GLN A 70 7.26 -3.35 10.61
C GLN A 70 6.58 -2.10 10.02
N PRO A 71 5.28 -1.92 10.29
CA PRO A 71 4.55 -0.73 9.85
C PRO A 71 5.13 0.54 10.50
N ILE A 72 5.11 1.65 9.77
CA ILE A 72 5.38 2.97 10.34
C ILE A 72 4.05 3.57 10.78
N PHE A 73 3.80 3.59 12.08
CA PHE A 73 2.67 4.28 12.67
C PHE A 73 3.09 5.65 13.21
N ASP A 74 2.24 6.64 13.01
CA ASP A 74 2.32 7.86 13.82
C ASP A 74 1.82 7.56 15.24
N VAL A 75 2.34 8.31 16.20
CA VAL A 75 2.03 8.15 17.62
C VAL A 75 1.65 9.52 18.17
N ASP A 76 0.53 9.62 18.88
CA ASP A 76 0.15 10.86 19.55
C ASP A 76 1.16 11.15 20.67
N GLU A 77 1.82 12.30 20.58
CA GLU A 77 2.87 12.69 21.54
C GLU A 77 2.33 12.96 22.95
N ARG A 78 1.01 13.14 23.12
CA ARG A 78 0.38 13.52 24.39
C ARG A 78 0.16 12.33 25.32
N ASP A 79 -0.25 11.20 24.76
CA ASP A 79 -0.64 9.99 25.50
C ASP A 79 0.05 8.71 24.99
N GLY A 80 0.76 8.78 23.86
CA GLY A 80 1.48 7.64 23.29
C GLY A 80 0.59 6.69 22.49
N GLU A 81 -0.64 7.10 22.16
CA GLU A 81 -1.56 6.29 21.37
C GLU A 81 -1.03 6.10 19.93
N VAL A 82 -1.12 4.86 19.43
CA VAL A 82 -0.76 4.53 18.05
C VAL A 82 -1.91 4.93 17.13
N LEU A 83 -1.64 5.78 16.16
CA LEU A 83 -2.62 6.29 15.19
C LEU A 83 -2.66 5.37 13.96
N TRP A 84 -3.17 4.16 14.14
CA TRP A 84 -3.23 3.11 13.12
C TRP A 84 -4.21 3.45 11.98
N GLU A 85 -5.18 4.33 12.24
CA GLU A 85 -6.23 4.76 11.33
C GLU A 85 -5.63 5.36 10.04
N TYR A 86 -4.60 6.20 10.18
CA TYR A 86 -3.92 6.79 9.02
C TYR A 86 -3.20 5.72 8.18
N TRP A 87 -2.59 4.73 8.82
CA TRP A 87 -1.93 3.65 8.09
C TRP A 87 -2.95 2.84 7.29
N ILE A 88 -4.06 2.44 7.92
CA ILE A 88 -5.07 1.60 7.26
C ILE A 88 -5.79 2.35 6.14
N ASP A 89 -5.97 3.67 6.26
CA ASP A 89 -6.52 4.49 5.18
C ASP A 89 -5.61 4.49 3.95
N GLY A 90 -4.30 4.62 4.14
CA GLY A 90 -3.33 4.45 3.07
C GLY A 90 -3.42 3.06 2.42
N PHE A 91 -3.56 2.00 3.22
CA PHE A 91 -3.77 0.65 2.70
C PHE A 91 -5.08 0.52 1.88
N ALA A 92 -6.15 1.17 2.32
CA ALA A 92 -7.44 1.19 1.64
C ALA A 92 -7.38 1.91 0.28
N GLU A 93 -6.55 2.95 0.12
CA GLU A 93 -6.27 3.57 -1.18
C GLU A 93 -5.66 2.57 -2.18
N ALA A 94 -4.78 1.67 -1.71
CA ALA A 94 -4.23 0.62 -2.56
C ALA A 94 -5.27 -0.46 -2.93
N ILE A 95 -6.23 -0.75 -2.03
CA ILE A 95 -7.38 -1.62 -2.35
C ILE A 95 -8.23 -1.02 -3.47
N ALA A 96 -8.51 0.27 -3.40
CA ALA A 96 -9.36 0.99 -4.34
C ALA A 96 -8.82 0.98 -5.78
N LEU A 97 -7.51 0.76 -5.97
CA LEU A 97 -6.92 0.63 -7.31
C LEU A 97 -7.32 -0.67 -8.02
N ARG A 98 -7.62 -1.76 -7.29
CA ARG A 98 -7.95 -3.08 -7.86
C ARG A 98 -9.05 -3.80 -7.07
N PRO A 99 -10.24 -3.22 -6.87
CA PRO A 99 -11.27 -3.77 -5.97
C PRO A 99 -11.65 -5.21 -6.33
N ASN A 100 -11.86 -5.50 -7.62
CA ASN A 100 -12.21 -6.85 -8.09
C ASN A 100 -11.13 -7.89 -7.78
N ALA A 101 -9.84 -7.52 -7.81
CA ALA A 101 -8.76 -8.44 -7.52
C ALA A 101 -8.71 -8.79 -6.03
N TRP A 102 -8.95 -7.79 -5.17
CA TRP A 102 -9.06 -7.98 -3.73
C TRP A 102 -10.30 -8.81 -3.36
N GLU A 103 -11.46 -8.54 -3.95
CA GLU A 103 -12.68 -9.33 -3.77
C GLU A 103 -12.47 -10.80 -4.18
N ALA A 104 -11.80 -11.04 -5.31
CA ALA A 104 -11.50 -12.40 -5.76
C ALA A 104 -10.56 -13.12 -4.78
N MET A 105 -9.55 -12.43 -4.23
CA MET A 105 -8.69 -13.01 -3.19
C MET A 105 -9.48 -13.31 -1.92
N ALA A 106 -10.32 -12.39 -1.45
CA ALA A 106 -11.15 -12.52 -0.27
C ALA A 106 -12.12 -13.71 -0.30
N GLY A 107 -12.46 -14.20 -1.51
CA GLY A 107 -13.24 -15.42 -1.70
C GLY A 107 -12.50 -16.72 -1.31
N ASP A 108 -11.18 -16.67 -1.10
CA ASP A 108 -10.40 -17.81 -0.61
C ASP A 108 -10.57 -17.99 0.91
N ALA A 109 -10.87 -19.23 1.34
CA ALA A 109 -11.17 -19.54 2.73
C ALA A 109 -10.04 -19.18 3.71
N GLU A 110 -8.77 -19.22 3.28
CA GLU A 110 -7.63 -18.85 4.13
C GLU A 110 -7.48 -17.33 4.28
N SER A 111 -8.04 -16.55 3.35
CA SER A 111 -8.02 -15.10 3.39
C SER A 111 -9.24 -14.47 4.06
N ALA A 112 -10.35 -15.23 4.22
CA ALA A 112 -11.63 -14.68 4.65
C ALA A 112 -11.55 -13.98 6.02
N ALA A 113 -10.89 -14.61 7.00
CA ALA A 113 -10.72 -14.04 8.34
C ALA A 113 -9.83 -12.78 8.35
N PRO A 114 -8.57 -12.80 7.86
CA PRO A 114 -7.75 -11.59 7.84
C PRO A 114 -8.31 -10.49 6.93
N TRP A 115 -9.05 -10.83 5.87
CA TRP A 115 -9.77 -9.86 5.07
C TRP A 115 -10.91 -9.19 5.84
N SER A 116 -11.72 -9.98 6.57
CA SER A 116 -12.79 -9.46 7.44
C SER A 116 -12.23 -8.54 8.52
N GLU A 117 -11.07 -8.90 9.11
CA GLU A 117 -10.38 -8.07 10.10
C GLU A 117 -10.01 -6.70 9.50
N LEU A 118 -9.28 -6.68 8.39
CA LEU A 118 -8.85 -5.43 7.77
C LEU A 118 -10.02 -4.57 7.28
N THR A 119 -11.06 -5.17 6.70
CA THR A 119 -12.23 -4.41 6.25
C THR A 119 -13.03 -3.83 7.41
N THR A 120 -13.06 -4.51 8.56
CA THR A 120 -13.64 -3.96 9.80
C THR A 120 -12.81 -2.78 10.29
N LEU A 121 -11.49 -2.89 10.32
CA LEU A 121 -10.59 -1.79 10.71
C LEU A 121 -10.71 -0.59 9.76
N ILE A 122 -10.83 -0.81 8.45
CA ILE A 122 -11.07 0.26 7.47
C ILE A 122 -12.41 0.95 7.77
N ALA A 123 -13.48 0.19 8.01
CA ALA A 123 -14.79 0.76 8.31
C ALA A 123 -14.76 1.58 9.61
N VAL A 124 -14.04 1.12 10.64
CA VAL A 124 -13.87 1.86 11.90
C VAL A 124 -13.09 3.15 11.68
N ALA A 125 -11.95 3.09 10.99
CA ALA A 125 -11.11 4.27 10.71
C ALA A 125 -11.86 5.36 9.92
N ARG A 126 -12.81 4.95 9.07
CA ARG A 126 -13.63 5.85 8.24
C ARG A 126 -14.96 6.27 8.86
N ASP A 127 -15.23 5.87 10.10
CA ASP A 127 -16.53 6.11 10.77
C ASP A 127 -17.73 5.52 9.99
N GLU A 128 -17.51 4.39 9.32
CA GLU A 128 -18.47 3.66 8.50
C GLU A 128 -18.90 2.32 9.12
N SER A 129 -18.39 1.99 10.31
CA SER A 129 -18.73 0.72 11.00
C SER A 129 -20.05 0.79 11.76
N ASP A 130 -20.75 -0.35 11.85
CA ASP A 130 -21.96 -0.49 12.67
C ASP A 130 -21.64 -0.79 14.16
N LEU A 131 -20.36 -0.79 14.56
CA LEU A 131 -19.92 -1.10 15.92
C LEU A 131 -20.26 0.02 16.90
N ASP A 132 -20.58 -0.35 18.14
CA ASP A 132 -20.77 0.64 19.19
C ASP A 132 -19.44 1.14 19.77
N SER A 133 -19.51 2.21 20.58
CA SER A 133 -18.31 2.80 21.18
C SER A 133 -17.51 1.84 22.09
N VAL A 134 -18.16 0.86 22.73
CA VAL A 134 -17.48 -0.11 23.59
C VAL A 134 -16.70 -1.10 22.72
N GLU A 135 -17.31 -1.56 21.62
CA GLU A 135 -16.69 -2.44 20.65
C GLU A 135 -15.50 -1.77 19.95
N ILE A 136 -15.64 -0.50 19.54
CA ILE A 136 -14.56 0.28 18.92
C ILE A 136 -13.37 0.44 19.89
N ASN A 137 -13.63 0.83 21.14
CA ASN A 137 -12.56 0.97 22.14
C ASN A 137 -11.82 -0.37 22.37
N ALA A 138 -12.54 -1.49 22.43
CA ALA A 138 -11.93 -2.80 22.59
C ALA A 138 -11.06 -3.21 21.40
N LEU A 139 -11.45 -2.77 20.20
CA LEU A 139 -10.70 -2.99 18.97
C LEU A 139 -9.44 -2.10 18.90
N GLN A 140 -9.53 -0.82 19.31
CA GLN A 140 -8.41 0.12 19.30
C GLN A 140 -7.18 -0.38 20.08
N ASP A 141 -7.40 -0.98 21.26
CA ASP A 141 -6.32 -1.51 22.13
C ASP A 141 -5.43 -2.56 21.41
N GLY A 142 -5.97 -3.26 20.40
CA GLY A 142 -5.28 -4.32 19.65
C GLY A 142 -5.07 -4.03 18.16
N ALA A 143 -5.59 -2.91 17.66
CA ALA A 143 -5.77 -2.66 16.23
C ALA A 143 -4.45 -2.77 15.44
N ALA A 144 -3.38 -2.13 15.93
CA ALA A 144 -2.07 -2.15 15.26
C ALA A 144 -1.50 -3.57 15.12
N SER A 145 -1.68 -4.42 16.14
CA SER A 145 -1.22 -5.82 16.12
C SER A 145 -2.09 -6.66 15.18
N ALA A 146 -3.42 -6.56 15.31
CA ALA A 146 -4.38 -7.28 14.49
C ALA A 146 -4.20 -6.96 13.00
N LEU A 147 -4.04 -5.67 12.67
CA LEU A 147 -3.70 -5.18 11.34
C LEU A 147 -2.42 -5.83 10.81
N THR A 148 -1.34 -5.78 11.58
CA THR A 148 -0.03 -6.32 11.16
C THR A 148 -0.11 -7.81 10.87
N GLU A 149 -0.79 -8.57 11.73
CA GLU A 149 -0.99 -10.02 11.59
C GLU A 149 -1.86 -10.34 10.37
N ALA A 150 -2.98 -9.63 10.19
CA ALA A 150 -3.89 -9.84 9.07
C ALA A 150 -3.19 -9.56 7.73
N VAL A 151 -2.43 -8.46 7.64
CA VAL A 151 -1.62 -8.12 6.46
C VAL A 151 -0.60 -9.23 6.14
N GLN A 152 0.09 -9.75 7.16
CA GLN A 152 1.06 -10.82 6.98
C GLN A 152 0.42 -12.13 6.49
N LEU A 153 -0.78 -12.46 6.98
CA LEU A 153 -1.56 -13.62 6.52
C LEU A 153 -2.04 -13.44 5.07
N LEU A 154 -2.57 -12.27 4.71
CA LEU A 154 -2.97 -11.99 3.32
C LEU A 154 -1.79 -12.05 2.36
N TYR A 155 -0.60 -11.60 2.76
CA TYR A 155 0.62 -11.77 1.98
C TYR A 155 0.93 -13.25 1.70
N VAL A 156 0.81 -14.12 2.71
CA VAL A 156 1.01 -15.57 2.55
C VAL A 156 -0.01 -16.16 1.56
N VAL A 157 -1.30 -15.82 1.69
CA VAL A 157 -2.33 -16.30 0.76
C VAL A 157 -2.06 -15.81 -0.66
N ARG A 158 -1.74 -14.52 -0.84
CA ARG A 158 -1.42 -13.95 -2.14
C ARG A 158 -0.23 -14.64 -2.80
N THR A 159 0.85 -14.91 -2.06
CA THR A 159 2.01 -15.61 -2.63
C THR A 159 1.69 -17.05 -3.02
N ARG A 160 0.84 -17.75 -2.25
CA ARG A 160 0.32 -19.07 -2.63
C ARG A 160 -0.49 -19.02 -3.93
N LEU A 161 -1.45 -18.10 -4.03
CA LEU A 161 -2.32 -17.93 -5.19
C LEU A 161 -1.52 -17.55 -6.45
N ALA A 162 -0.53 -16.67 -6.30
CA ALA A 162 0.41 -16.34 -7.37
C ALA A 162 1.24 -17.57 -7.80
N GLY A 163 1.71 -18.36 -6.83
CA GLY A 163 2.46 -19.60 -7.08
C GLY A 163 1.68 -20.66 -7.84
N THR A 164 0.38 -20.83 -7.57
CA THR A 164 -0.52 -21.72 -8.33
C THR A 164 -0.80 -21.23 -9.76
N THR A 165 -0.68 -19.93 -10.01
CA THR A 165 -0.87 -19.31 -11.33
C THR A 165 0.44 -19.24 -12.14
N SER A 166 1.60 -19.44 -11.49
CA SER A 166 2.93 -19.12 -12.01
C SER A 166 3.64 -20.30 -12.71
N LEU A 167 3.04 -20.84 -13.76
CA LEU A 167 3.83 -21.38 -14.88
C LEU A 167 4.00 -20.36 -16.03
N ASP A 168 3.17 -19.32 -16.12
CA ASP A 168 3.23 -18.31 -17.20
C ASP A 168 3.66 -16.90 -16.73
N ALA A 169 3.72 -16.62 -15.43
CA ALA A 169 3.87 -15.24 -14.92
C ALA A 169 5.30 -14.83 -14.49
N LEU A 170 6.30 -15.70 -14.63
CA LEU A 170 7.69 -15.42 -14.22
C LEU A 170 8.46 -14.44 -15.14
N THR A 171 7.77 -13.75 -16.04
CA THR A 171 8.33 -12.65 -16.83
C THR A 171 7.45 -11.41 -16.74
N THR A 172 7.27 -10.87 -15.55
CA THR A 172 7.14 -9.41 -15.41
C THR A 172 8.51 -8.79 -15.66
N THR A 173 8.94 -8.81 -16.93
CA THR A 173 9.96 -7.85 -17.37
C THR A 173 9.38 -6.48 -17.06
N ALA A 174 9.99 -5.76 -16.12
CA ALA A 174 9.81 -4.33 -16.03
C ALA A 174 10.00 -3.82 -17.46
N SER A 175 8.92 -3.41 -18.12
CA SER A 175 8.99 -2.90 -19.49
C SER A 175 10.01 -1.79 -19.44
N LYS A 176 11.17 -1.97 -20.09
CA LYS A 176 12.23 -0.96 -20.11
C LYS A 176 11.59 0.33 -20.61
N VAL A 177 11.38 1.27 -19.70
CA VAL A 177 10.64 2.49 -20.02
C VAL A 177 11.39 3.20 -21.14
N GLY A 178 10.69 3.51 -22.23
CA GLY A 178 11.30 4.13 -23.38
C GLY A 178 11.82 5.51 -23.02
N ARG A 179 12.98 5.88 -23.57
CA ARG A 179 13.63 7.18 -23.30
C ARG A 179 12.70 8.39 -23.53
N ASN A 180 11.69 8.26 -24.39
CA ASN A 180 10.72 9.31 -24.70
C ASN A 180 9.32 9.11 -24.08
N ASP A 181 9.10 8.02 -23.36
CA ASP A 181 7.82 7.69 -22.74
C ASP A 181 7.60 8.57 -21.50
N PRO A 182 6.35 8.70 -21.00
CA PRO A 182 6.09 9.34 -19.72
C PRO A 182 6.94 8.72 -18.61
N CYS A 183 7.54 9.59 -17.79
CA CYS A 183 8.41 9.15 -16.72
C CYS A 183 7.62 8.38 -15.65
N PRO A 184 8.07 7.19 -15.20
CA PRO A 184 7.33 6.37 -14.25
C PRO A 184 7.27 6.99 -12.85
N CYS A 185 8.06 8.04 -12.58
CA CYS A 185 7.93 8.84 -11.36
C CYS A 185 6.71 9.77 -11.37
N GLY A 186 5.87 9.80 -12.42
CA GLY A 186 4.66 10.64 -12.44
C GLY A 186 4.91 12.13 -12.63
N SER A 187 6.12 12.57 -12.99
CA SER A 187 6.44 14.00 -13.19
C SER A 187 5.77 14.67 -14.40
N GLY A 188 5.01 13.91 -15.21
CA GLY A 188 4.46 14.38 -16.49
C GLY A 188 5.50 14.63 -17.60
N LYS A 189 6.81 14.54 -17.30
CA LYS A 189 7.91 14.74 -18.27
C LYS A 189 8.26 13.42 -18.99
N LYS A 190 8.97 13.51 -20.11
CA LYS A 190 9.58 12.34 -20.78
C LYS A 190 10.72 11.78 -19.93
N HIS A 191 10.89 10.45 -19.92
CA HIS A 191 11.92 9.77 -19.12
C HIS A 191 13.32 10.40 -19.25
N LYS A 192 13.81 10.68 -20.47
CA LYS A 192 15.12 11.33 -20.74
C LYS A 192 15.31 12.75 -20.17
N ARG A 193 14.24 13.37 -19.69
CA ARG A 193 14.23 14.74 -19.14
C ARG A 193 13.91 14.71 -17.64
N CYS A 194 13.92 13.54 -17.02
CA CYS A 194 13.59 13.32 -15.62
C CYS A 194 14.49 12.21 -15.07
N CYS A 195 14.03 10.96 -15.00
CA CYS A 195 14.73 9.85 -14.34
C CYS A 195 15.74 9.06 -15.19
N GLY A 196 16.03 9.47 -16.45
CA GLY A 196 16.91 8.72 -17.36
C GLY A 196 17.79 9.55 -18.28
#